data_AF-A0A8J3IBH5-F1
#
_entry.id   AF-A0A8J3IBH5-F1
#
_cell.length_a   1.000
_cell.length_b   1.000
_cell.length_c   1.000
_cell.angle_alpha   90.00
_cell.angle_beta   90.00
_cell.angle_gamma   90.00
#
_symmetry.space_group_name_H-M   'P 1'
#
loop_
_entity.id
_entity.type
_entity.pdbx_description
1 polymer ?
#
loop_
_entity_poly.entity_id
_entity_poly.type
_entity_poly.pdbx_seq_one_letter_code
_entity_poly.pdbx_strand_id
1 'polypeptide(L)'
;MRQEGKVSLSLEHLTVPAETAALLREGMAQMGTSDLLAYLLAAGEREARHLRSQARRHDSERYGAMPTSKLAGMKAPEAGNERYRRAVHTLMQWNETRRPLERWSMTTLAIQKLVGGRKEAINASLETHEEEIKAHHARLEIKPSFNRKPEPITEMIHIAEESTAFPWGKPEDAETLSQ
;
A
#
# COMPACT_ATOMS: atom_id res chain seq x y z
N MET A 1 43.20 11.40 -8.01
CA MET A 1 41.80 11.85 -8.14
C MET A 1 41.18 11.07 -9.28
N ARG A 2 40.21 10.18 -9.03
CA ARG A 2 39.47 9.51 -10.11
C ARG A 2 38.40 10.47 -10.59
N GLN A 3 38.42 10.83 -11.87
CA GLN A 3 37.29 11.50 -12.51
C GLN A 3 36.13 10.50 -12.56
N GLU A 4 35.05 10.80 -11.84
CA GLU A 4 33.76 10.13 -12.06
C GLU A 4 33.27 10.57 -13.45
N GLY A 5 33.51 9.72 -14.44
CA GLY A 5 32.98 9.91 -15.79
C GLY A 5 31.45 9.93 -15.70
N LYS A 6 30.84 11.08 -16.01
CA LYS A 6 29.39 11.22 -16.14
C LYS A 6 28.94 10.33 -17.30
N VAL A 7 28.44 9.14 -16.99
CA VAL A 7 27.94 8.21 -18.00
C VAL A 7 26.67 8.82 -18.60
N SER A 8 26.79 9.32 -19.83
CA SER A 8 25.66 9.85 -20.60
C SER A 8 25.10 8.72 -21.46
N LEU A 9 23.89 8.27 -21.17
CA LEU A 9 23.15 7.30 -21.98
C LEU A 9 22.20 8.08 -22.88
N SER A 10 22.29 7.91 -24.20
CA SER A 10 21.41 8.61 -25.16
C SER A 10 20.68 7.61 -26.06
N LEU A 11 19.43 7.93 -26.45
CA LEU A 11 18.58 7.06 -27.27
C LEU A 11 19.16 6.77 -28.67
N GLU A 12 19.91 7.72 -29.20
CA GLU A 12 20.63 7.66 -30.49
C GLU A 12 21.76 6.62 -30.51
N HIS A 13 22.24 6.18 -29.34
CA HIS A 13 23.26 5.14 -29.21
C HIS A 13 22.67 3.77 -28.85
N LEU A 14 21.34 3.65 -28.75
CA LEU A 14 20.65 2.42 -28.42
C LEU A 14 19.94 1.86 -29.65
N THR A 15 20.14 0.57 -29.92
CA THR A 15 19.35 -0.16 -30.92
C THR A 15 18.00 -0.51 -30.31
N VAL A 16 17.02 0.39 -30.47
CA VAL A 16 15.63 0.20 -30.04
C VAL A 16 14.66 0.40 -31.22
N PRO A 17 13.53 -0.32 -31.27
CA PRO A 17 12.50 -0.09 -32.27
C PRO A 17 12.02 1.37 -32.26
N ALA A 18 11.68 1.90 -33.44
CA ALA A 18 11.28 3.31 -33.60
C ALA A 18 10.08 3.67 -32.71
N GLU A 19 9.11 2.76 -32.57
CA GLU A 19 7.95 2.92 -31.69
C GLU A 19 8.37 3.02 -30.22
N THR A 20 9.28 2.16 -29.76
CA THR A 20 9.82 2.20 -28.39
C THR A 20 10.59 3.49 -28.13
N ALA A 21 11.38 3.96 -29.10
CA ALA A 21 12.09 5.23 -28.99
C ALA A 21 11.13 6.44 -28.90
N ALA A 22 10.02 6.41 -29.64
CA ALA A 22 8.97 7.42 -29.54
C ALA A 22 8.31 7.42 -28.15
N LEU A 23 7.96 6.24 -27.63
CA LEU A 23 7.40 6.10 -26.28
C LEU A 23 8.35 6.60 -25.19
N LEU A 24 9.66 6.30 -25.30
CA LEU A 24 10.65 6.78 -24.35
C LEU A 24 10.79 8.31 -24.38
N ARG A 25 10.77 8.92 -25.58
CA ARG A 25 10.78 10.39 -25.72
C ARG A 25 9.53 11.03 -25.12
N GLU A 26 8.36 10.44 -25.36
CA GLU A 26 7.11 10.91 -24.78
C GLU A 26 7.14 10.82 -23.25
N GLY A 27 7.56 9.66 -22.71
CA GLY A 27 7.70 9.46 -21.27
C GLY A 27 8.69 10.43 -20.61
N MET A 28 9.81 10.70 -21.27
CA MET A 28 10.79 11.70 -20.85
C MET A 28 10.19 13.12 -20.83
N ALA A 29 9.44 13.50 -21.88
CA ALA A 29 8.77 14.79 -21.98
C ALA A 29 7.71 14.97 -20.88
N GLN A 30 6.91 13.94 -20.60
CA GLN A 30 5.92 13.97 -19.51
C GLN A 30 6.56 14.11 -18.13
N MET A 31 7.76 13.56 -17.93
CA MET A 31 8.51 13.65 -16.68
C MET A 31 9.38 14.92 -16.59
N GLY A 32 9.39 15.75 -17.64
CA GLY A 32 10.19 16.98 -17.69
C GLY A 32 11.70 16.74 -17.71
N THR A 33 12.15 15.56 -18.16
CA THR A 33 13.59 15.22 -18.26
C THR A 33 14.00 15.03 -19.71
N SER A 34 15.21 15.47 -20.06
CA SER A 34 15.86 15.16 -21.34
C SER A 34 16.94 14.08 -21.21
N ASP A 35 17.24 13.67 -19.98
CA ASP A 35 18.24 12.64 -19.66
C ASP A 35 17.57 11.26 -19.61
N LEU A 36 17.93 10.39 -20.56
CA LEU A 36 17.43 9.02 -20.65
C LEU A 36 17.82 8.19 -19.43
N LEU A 37 19.03 8.36 -18.89
CA LEU A 37 19.46 7.59 -17.73
C LEU A 37 18.62 7.97 -16.50
N ALA A 38 18.37 9.26 -16.29
CA ALA A 38 17.51 9.74 -15.22
C ALA A 38 16.07 9.18 -15.36
N TYR A 39 15.53 9.17 -16.58
CA TYR A 39 14.22 8.59 -16.86
C TYR A 39 14.17 7.09 -16.54
N LEU A 40 15.16 6.32 -17.01
CA LEU A 40 15.23 4.87 -16.80
C LEU A 40 15.44 4.50 -15.33
N LEU A 41 16.22 5.29 -14.58
CA LEU A 41 16.38 5.08 -13.14
C LEU A 41 15.08 5.31 -12.39
N ALA A 42 14.35 6.39 -12.69
CA ALA A 42 13.06 6.66 -12.08
C ALA A 42 12.00 5.59 -12.45
N ALA A 43 11.96 5.18 -13.72
CA ALA A 43 11.07 4.13 -14.19
C ALA A 43 11.42 2.77 -13.56
N GLY A 44 12.70 2.41 -13.53
CA GLY A 44 13.20 1.17 -12.93
C GLY A 44 12.99 1.12 -11.43
N GLU A 45 13.14 2.23 -10.72
CA GLU A 45 12.82 2.32 -9.29
C GLU A 45 11.33 2.10 -9.03
N ARG A 46 10.46 2.74 -9.83
CA ARG A 46 9.01 2.53 -9.76
C ARG A 46 8.64 1.07 -10.01
N GLU A 47 9.22 0.45 -11.04
CA GLU A 47 8.99 -0.95 -11.38
C GLU A 47 9.51 -1.89 -10.29
N ALA A 48 10.71 -1.65 -9.75
CA ALA A 48 11.26 -2.45 -8.66
C ALA A 48 10.40 -2.35 -7.39
N ARG A 49 9.87 -1.16 -7.07
CA ARG A 49 8.89 -1.00 -5.97
C ARG A 49 7.60 -1.75 -6.26
N HIS A 50 7.12 -1.73 -7.49
CA HIS A 50 5.93 -2.46 -7.93
C HIS A 50 6.12 -3.97 -7.80
N LEU A 51 7.21 -4.52 -8.35
CA LEU A 51 7.55 -5.95 -8.24
C LEU A 51 7.78 -6.38 -6.80
N ARG A 52 8.44 -5.55 -5.97
CA ARG A 52 8.59 -5.82 -4.53
C ARG A 52 7.24 -5.83 -3.82
N SER A 53 6.30 -4.97 -4.23
CA SER A 53 4.92 -4.97 -3.73
C SER A 53 4.15 -6.21 -4.18
N GLN A 54 4.33 -6.65 -5.44
CA GLN A 54 3.73 -7.88 -5.94
C GLN A 54 4.30 -9.14 -5.27
N ALA A 55 5.62 -9.22 -5.04
CA ALA A 55 6.23 -10.35 -4.35
C ALA A 55 5.73 -10.49 -2.90
N ARG A 56 5.39 -9.37 -2.23
CA ARG A 56 4.70 -9.39 -0.92
C ARG A 56 3.31 -10.03 -0.98
N ARG A 57 2.69 -10.20 -2.15
CA ARG A 57 1.37 -10.83 -2.29
C ARG A 57 1.40 -12.33 -1.93
N HIS A 58 2.48 -13.04 -2.27
CA HIS A 58 2.64 -14.45 -1.87
C HIS A 58 2.78 -14.63 -0.36
N ASP A 59 3.43 -13.70 0.34
CA ASP A 59 3.41 -13.69 1.81
C ASP A 59 2.04 -13.25 2.34
N SER A 60 1.33 -12.36 1.64
CA SER A 60 0.01 -11.89 2.07
C SER A 60 -1.06 -12.98 2.07
N GLU A 61 -0.96 -14.01 1.23
CA GLU A 61 -1.85 -15.19 1.31
C GLU A 61 -1.63 -15.95 2.63
N ARG A 62 -0.37 -16.17 2.99
CA ARG A 62 0.01 -16.86 4.23
C ARG A 62 -0.48 -16.12 5.47
N TYR A 63 -0.26 -14.81 5.55
CA TYR A 63 -0.70 -14.01 6.71
C TYR A 63 -2.19 -13.65 6.64
N GLY A 64 -2.72 -13.49 5.43
CA GLY A 64 -4.13 -13.19 5.16
C GLY A 64 -5.05 -14.27 5.67
N ALA A 65 -4.66 -15.54 5.57
CA ALA A 65 -5.42 -16.68 6.10
C ALA A 65 -5.32 -16.86 7.63
N MET A 66 -4.50 -16.08 8.34
CA MET A 66 -4.35 -16.22 9.79
C MET A 66 -5.40 -15.40 10.58
N PRO A 67 -5.81 -15.87 11.76
CA PRO A 67 -6.60 -15.05 12.68
C PRO A 67 -5.83 -13.80 13.16
N THR A 68 -6.56 -12.71 13.43
CA THR A 68 -5.95 -11.41 13.78
C THR A 68 -5.12 -11.49 15.06
N SER A 69 -5.56 -12.24 16.07
CA SER A 69 -4.81 -12.45 17.33
C SER A 69 -3.43 -13.07 17.09
N LYS A 70 -3.31 -14.00 16.13
CA LYS A 70 -2.03 -14.64 15.79
C LYS A 70 -1.05 -13.65 15.19
N LEU A 71 -1.53 -12.74 14.34
CA LEU A 71 -0.69 -11.72 13.72
C LEU A 71 -0.13 -10.71 14.74
N ALA A 72 -0.87 -10.42 15.82
CA ALA A 72 -0.46 -9.48 16.85
C ALA A 72 0.79 -9.95 17.62
N GLY A 73 0.95 -11.27 17.80
CA GLY A 73 2.11 -11.86 18.48
C GLY A 73 3.36 -12.02 17.60
N MET A 74 3.25 -11.82 16.30
CA MET A 74 4.34 -12.05 15.35
C MET A 74 5.24 -10.82 15.22
N LYS A 75 6.56 -11.06 15.17
CA LYS A 75 7.57 -10.02 14.92
C LYS A 75 7.87 -9.80 13.43
N ALA A 76 7.31 -10.64 12.56
CA ALA A 76 7.51 -10.56 11.12
C ALA A 76 6.89 -9.24 10.58
N PRO A 77 7.63 -8.44 9.78
CA PRO A 77 7.10 -7.22 9.16
C PRO A 77 5.82 -7.45 8.37
N GLU A 78 5.71 -8.60 7.71
CA GLU A 78 4.58 -9.00 6.86
C GLU A 78 3.30 -9.20 7.69
N ALA A 79 3.42 -9.77 8.90
CA ALA A 79 2.31 -9.86 9.84
C ALA A 79 1.85 -8.47 10.33
N GLY A 80 2.78 -7.53 10.46
CA GLY A 80 2.47 -6.12 10.71
C GLY A 80 1.69 -5.49 9.56
N ASN A 81 2.17 -5.67 8.32
CA ASN A 81 1.51 -5.17 7.12
C ASN A 81 0.07 -5.69 6.98
N GLU A 82 -0.15 -6.97 7.25
CA GLU A 82 -1.50 -7.54 7.21
C GLU A 82 -2.41 -6.94 8.29
N ARG A 83 -1.91 -6.70 9.52
CA ARG A 83 -2.68 -5.98 10.54
C ARG A 83 -3.06 -4.57 10.10
N TYR A 84 -2.15 -3.85 9.44
CA TYR A 84 -2.44 -2.50 8.93
C TYR A 84 -3.47 -2.55 7.80
N ARG A 85 -3.37 -3.54 6.90
CA ARG A 85 -4.33 -3.75 5.81
C ARG A 85 -5.74 -4.04 6.35
N ARG A 86 -5.86 -4.90 7.36
CA ARG A 86 -7.12 -5.17 8.07
C ARG A 86 -7.67 -3.92 8.74
N ALA A 87 -6.83 -3.14 9.41
CA ALA A 87 -7.22 -1.89 10.06
C ALA A 87 -7.80 -0.88 9.06
N VAL A 88 -7.16 -0.68 7.92
CA VAL A 88 -7.64 0.21 6.85
C VAL A 88 -9.00 -0.25 6.33
N HIS A 89 -9.14 -1.54 5.99
CA HIS A 89 -10.39 -2.08 5.48
C HIS A 89 -11.53 -2.00 6.50
N THR A 90 -11.29 -2.36 7.75
CA THR A 90 -12.27 -2.23 8.82
C THR A 90 -12.72 -0.77 9.00
N LEU A 91 -11.80 0.20 8.91
CA LEU A 91 -12.14 1.61 8.99
C LEU A 91 -12.96 2.09 7.79
N MET A 92 -12.65 1.61 6.58
CA MET A 92 -13.45 1.92 5.40
C MET A 92 -14.90 1.41 5.54
N GLN A 93 -15.07 0.15 5.94
CA GLN A 93 -16.40 -0.42 6.18
C GLN A 93 -17.16 0.28 7.31
N TRP A 94 -16.47 0.62 8.40
CA TRP A 94 -17.04 1.41 9.49
C TRP A 94 -17.55 2.75 8.96
N ASN A 95 -16.72 3.47 8.21
CA ASN A 95 -17.06 4.81 7.74
C ASN A 95 -18.26 4.83 6.78
N GLU A 96 -18.41 3.79 5.96
CA GLU A 96 -19.53 3.65 5.02
C GLU A 96 -20.88 3.47 5.72
N THR A 97 -20.89 2.78 6.85
CA THR A 97 -22.13 2.41 7.56
C THR A 97 -22.51 3.41 8.65
N ARG A 98 -21.64 4.39 8.95
CA ARG A 98 -21.76 5.27 10.11
C ARG A 98 -22.07 6.71 9.74
N ARG A 99 -22.65 7.43 10.71
CA ARG A 99 -22.99 8.85 10.55
C ARG A 99 -21.71 9.69 10.50
N PRO A 100 -21.71 10.87 9.84
CA PRO A 100 -20.50 11.67 9.67
C PRO A 100 -19.67 11.90 10.95
N LEU A 101 -20.32 12.19 12.08
CA LEU A 101 -19.65 12.42 13.37
C LEU A 101 -19.02 11.17 13.99
N GLU A 102 -19.42 9.98 13.57
CA GLU A 102 -18.91 8.69 14.05
C GLU A 102 -17.77 8.16 13.16
N ARG A 103 -17.57 8.74 11.98
CA ARG A 103 -16.51 8.37 11.04
C ARG A 103 -15.13 8.72 11.57
N TRP A 104 -14.13 7.98 11.15
CA TRP A 104 -12.73 8.15 11.51
C TRP A 104 -11.89 8.40 10.27
N SER A 105 -11.01 9.40 10.34
CA SER A 105 -9.95 9.59 9.36
C SER A 105 -8.83 8.58 9.58
N MET A 106 -8.45 7.88 8.51
CA MET A 106 -7.37 6.89 8.48
C MET A 106 -5.99 7.56 8.53
N THR A 107 -5.62 8.09 9.69
CA THR A 107 -4.28 8.66 9.94
C THR A 107 -3.37 7.61 10.57
N THR A 108 -2.05 7.83 10.48
CA THR A 108 -1.04 6.97 11.13
C THR A 108 -1.34 6.73 12.61
N LEU A 109 -1.76 7.77 13.33
CA LEU A 109 -2.09 7.67 14.76
C LEU A 109 -3.36 6.84 15.00
N ALA A 110 -4.38 6.96 14.14
CA ALA A 110 -5.60 6.17 14.26
C ALA A 110 -5.30 4.67 14.07
N ILE A 111 -4.53 4.33 13.02
CA ILE A 111 -4.10 2.94 12.77
C ILE A 111 -3.21 2.44 13.91
N GLN A 112 -2.25 3.25 14.37
CA GLN A 112 -1.37 2.87 15.47
C GLN A 112 -2.14 2.59 16.76
N LYS A 113 -3.17 3.39 17.07
CA LYS A 113 -4.02 3.13 18.24
C LYS A 113 -4.86 1.87 18.07
N LEU A 114 -5.31 1.56 16.85
CA LEU A 114 -6.19 0.42 16.59
C LEU A 114 -5.45 -0.91 16.61
N VAL A 115 -4.25 -0.99 16.03
CA VAL A 115 -3.50 -2.26 15.88
C VAL A 115 -2.08 -2.24 16.43
N GLY A 116 -1.62 -1.14 17.00
CA GLY A 116 -0.24 -0.97 17.42
C GLY A 116 0.72 -0.80 16.23
N GLY A 117 2.02 -1.03 16.49
CA GLY A 117 3.07 -0.98 15.47
C GLY A 117 3.89 0.31 15.47
N ARG A 118 4.93 0.32 14.63
CA ARG A 118 5.87 1.44 14.48
C ARG A 118 5.36 2.43 13.45
N LYS A 119 5.50 3.73 13.73
CA LYS A 119 5.01 4.83 12.89
C LYS A 119 5.49 4.70 11.44
N GLU A 120 6.76 4.36 11.25
CA GLU A 120 7.41 4.25 9.94
C GLU A 120 6.78 3.13 9.10
N ALA A 121 6.51 1.98 9.73
CA ALA A 121 5.90 0.84 9.06
C ALA A 121 4.44 1.12 8.68
N ILE A 122 3.70 1.80 9.56
CA ILE A 122 2.32 2.22 9.30
C ILE A 122 2.27 3.22 8.15
N ASN A 123 3.16 4.21 8.14
CA ASN A 123 3.24 5.19 7.05
C ASN A 123 3.48 4.51 5.70
N ALA A 124 4.45 3.60 5.61
CA ALA A 124 4.73 2.87 4.38
C ALA A 124 3.52 2.04 3.91
N SER A 125 2.75 1.47 4.84
CA SER A 125 1.52 0.74 4.53
C SER A 125 0.40 1.67 4.04
N LEU A 126 0.24 2.85 4.64
CA LEU A 126 -0.76 3.84 4.24
C LEU A 126 -0.42 4.45 2.88
N GLU A 127 0.86 4.68 2.59
CA GLU A 127 1.32 5.14 1.28
C GLU A 127 0.95 4.16 0.16
N THR A 128 1.01 2.85 0.45
CA THR A 128 0.61 1.81 -0.51
C THR A 128 -0.89 1.86 -0.86
N HIS A 129 -1.73 2.39 0.04
CA HIS A 129 -3.19 2.51 -0.14
C HIS A 129 -3.62 3.98 -0.27
N GLU A 130 -2.69 4.90 -0.57
CA GLU A 130 -2.94 6.33 -0.43
C GLU A 130 -4.07 6.82 -1.33
N GLU A 131 -4.09 6.38 -2.60
CA GLU A 131 -5.09 6.77 -3.58
C GLU A 131 -6.49 6.27 -3.18
N GLU A 132 -6.59 5.02 -2.73
CA GLU A 132 -7.84 4.42 -2.26
C GLU A 132 -8.38 5.15 -1.02
N ILE A 133 -7.51 5.41 -0.04
CA ILE A 133 -7.85 6.15 1.19
C ILE A 133 -8.30 7.58 0.85
N LYS A 134 -7.61 8.27 -0.05
CA LYS A 134 -7.98 9.63 -0.49
C LYS A 134 -9.34 9.63 -1.18
N ALA A 135 -9.57 8.71 -2.11
CA ALA A 135 -10.85 8.58 -2.80
C ALA A 135 -12.00 8.29 -1.80
N HIS A 136 -11.76 7.40 -0.84
CA HIS A 136 -12.71 7.07 0.21
C HIS A 136 -13.02 8.27 1.12
N HIS A 137 -11.99 8.97 1.61
CA HIS A 137 -12.16 10.17 2.43
C HIS A 137 -12.86 11.30 1.67
N ALA A 138 -12.53 11.51 0.39
CA ALA A 138 -13.17 12.52 -0.43
C ALA A 138 -14.66 12.23 -0.62
N ARG A 139 -15.01 10.98 -0.99
CA ARG A 139 -16.40 10.54 -1.18
C ARG A 139 -17.26 10.70 0.08
N LEU A 140 -16.70 10.45 1.26
CA LEU A 140 -17.43 10.52 2.53
C LEU A 140 -17.19 11.82 3.31
N GLU A 141 -16.50 12.79 2.70
CA GLU A 141 -16.11 14.08 3.27
C GLU A 141 -15.41 13.98 4.64
N ILE A 142 -14.59 12.94 4.81
CA ILE A 142 -13.90 12.66 6.06
C ILE A 142 -12.70 13.59 6.19
N LYS A 143 -12.67 14.34 7.30
CA LYS A 143 -11.60 15.29 7.63
C LYS A 143 -10.77 14.78 8.80
N PRO A 144 -9.48 15.15 8.91
CA PRO A 144 -8.66 14.78 10.06
C PRO A 144 -9.24 15.19 11.42
N SER A 145 -10.04 16.27 11.46
CA SER A 145 -10.73 16.73 12.67
C SER A 145 -11.76 15.72 13.21
N PHE A 146 -12.23 14.77 12.39
CA PHE A 146 -13.20 13.76 12.82
C PHE A 146 -12.65 12.80 13.88
N ASN A 147 -11.32 12.72 14.02
CA ASN A 147 -10.67 11.89 15.04
C ASN A 147 -10.69 12.53 16.45
N ARG A 148 -11.22 13.76 16.59
CA ARG A 148 -11.42 14.40 17.89
C ARG A 148 -12.67 13.82 18.55
N LYS A 149 -12.53 12.62 19.12
CA LYS A 149 -13.60 11.90 19.81
C LYS A 149 -13.26 11.74 21.30
N PRO A 150 -14.28 11.71 22.19
CA PRO A 150 -14.05 11.46 23.61
C PRO A 150 -13.57 10.02 23.85
N GLU A 151 -14.13 9.05 23.14
CA GLU A 151 -13.76 7.63 23.26
C GLU A 151 -12.55 7.27 22.38
N PRO A 152 -11.67 6.37 22.85
CA PRO A 152 -10.59 5.84 22.04
C PRO A 152 -11.12 4.94 20.92
N ILE A 153 -10.41 4.92 19.79
CA ILE A 153 -10.81 4.15 18.59
C ILE A 153 -11.01 2.66 18.87
N THR A 154 -10.27 2.09 19.81
CA THR A 154 -10.34 0.66 20.21
C THR A 154 -11.59 0.29 20.98
N GLU A 155 -12.27 1.26 21.59
CA GLU A 155 -13.58 1.05 22.23
C GLU A 155 -14.73 1.14 21.22
N MET A 156 -14.49 1.80 20.08
CA MET A 156 -15.51 2.00 19.05
C MET A 156 -15.43 0.97 17.92
N ILE A 157 -14.21 0.57 17.55
CA ILE A 157 -13.93 -0.22 16.35
C ILE A 157 -13.13 -1.45 16.74
N HIS A 158 -13.65 -2.60 16.35
CA HIS A 158 -13.00 -3.88 16.53
C HIS A 158 -12.65 -4.49 15.18
N ILE A 159 -11.43 -4.98 15.06
CA ILE A 159 -10.99 -5.75 13.89
C ILE A 159 -11.45 -7.18 14.08
N ALA A 160 -12.07 -7.74 13.06
CA ALA A 160 -12.54 -9.12 13.09
C ALA A 160 -11.38 -10.09 13.36
N GLU A 161 -11.64 -11.08 14.22
CA GLU A 161 -10.65 -12.12 14.53
C GLU A 161 -10.45 -13.06 13.34
N GLU A 162 -11.55 -13.49 12.71
CA GLU A 162 -11.56 -14.43 11.61
C GLU A 162 -10.98 -13.81 10.33
N SER A 163 -10.07 -14.53 9.67
CA SER A 163 -9.48 -14.11 8.38
C SER A 163 -10.54 -13.96 7.29
N THR A 164 -11.60 -14.78 7.32
CA THR A 164 -12.66 -14.80 6.30
C THR A 164 -13.51 -13.52 6.28
N ALA A 165 -13.42 -12.68 7.31
CA ALA A 165 -14.03 -11.35 7.34
C ALA A 165 -13.37 -10.36 6.35
N PHE A 166 -12.19 -10.71 5.82
CA PHE A 166 -11.46 -9.88 4.86
C PHE A 166 -11.50 -10.53 3.47
N PRO A 167 -11.65 -9.74 2.39
CA PRO A 167 -11.78 -10.26 1.02
C PRO A 167 -10.64 -11.19 0.58
N TRP A 168 -9.44 -10.98 1.13
CA TRP A 168 -8.21 -11.72 0.82
C TRP A 168 -7.82 -12.75 1.89
N GLY A 169 -8.62 -12.93 2.93
CA GLY A 169 -8.35 -13.91 3.99
C GLY A 169 -9.02 -15.27 3.79
N LYS A 170 -9.70 -15.44 2.65
CA LYS A 170 -10.19 -16.75 2.21
C LYS A 170 -9.01 -17.52 1.60
N PRO A 171 -8.70 -18.73 2.06
CA PRO A 171 -7.84 -19.60 1.29
C PRO A 171 -8.52 -19.83 -0.07
N GLU A 172 -7.83 -19.56 -1.18
CA GLU A 172 -8.25 -20.10 -2.46
C GLU A 172 -8.40 -21.61 -2.30
N ASP A 173 -9.48 -22.15 -2.86
CA ASP A 173 -9.99 -23.48 -2.60
C ASP A 173 -8.87 -24.54 -2.54
N ALA A 174 -8.73 -25.16 -1.36
CA ALA A 174 -7.99 -26.42 -1.22
C ALA A 174 -8.73 -27.61 -1.88
N GLU A 175 -9.75 -27.35 -2.72
CA GLU A 175 -10.63 -28.34 -3.35
C GLU A 175 -10.49 -28.41 -4.88
N THR A 176 -9.28 -28.23 -5.42
CA THR A 176 -9.03 -28.50 -6.86
C THR A 176 -7.76 -29.28 -7.15
N LEU A 177 -7.29 -30.13 -6.21
CA LEU A 177 -6.23 -31.12 -6.46
C LEU A 177 -6.56 -32.51 -5.88
N SER A 178 -7.84 -32.87 -5.85
CA SER A 178 -8.27 -34.25 -5.57
C SER A 178 -9.49 -34.62 -6.40
N GLN A 179 -9.30 -34.67 -7.72
CA GLN A 179 -10.04 -35.57 -8.62
C GLN A 179 -9.08 -36.07 -9.70
#